data_AF-B3PMC5-F1
#
_entry.id   AF-B3PMC5-F1
#
_cell.length_a   1.000
_cell.length_b   1.000
_cell.length_c   1.000
_cell.angle_alpha   90.00
_cell.angle_beta   90.00
_cell.angle_gamma   90.00
#
_symmetry.space_group_name_H-M   'P 1'
#
loop_
_entity.id
_entity.type
_entity.pdbx_description
1 polymer ?
#
loop_
_entity_poly.entity_id
_entity_poly.type
_entity_poly.pdbx_seq_one_letter_code
_entity_poly.pdbx_strand_id
1 'polypeptide(L)'
;MSEEFVTVNAKMNFAFKVAKEAIVETIEKTFDELEGVVLAAPIELIINADRSNFDLNIKYKVNHLNNFVFETKKMIFLLEQKIFSLINKKPSNINLVFDGIINEI
;
A
#
# COMPACT_ATOMS: atom_id res chain seq x y z
N MET A 1 10.70 18.58 9.12
CA MET A 1 10.77 17.11 8.99
C MET A 1 11.51 16.83 7.69
N SER A 2 12.46 15.91 7.67
CA SER A 2 13.13 15.51 6.44
C SER A 2 12.16 14.69 5.59
N GLU A 3 11.86 15.15 4.38
CA GLU A 3 11.06 14.38 3.41
C GLU A 3 11.80 13.08 3.07
N GLU A 4 11.14 11.95 3.28
CA GLU A 4 11.70 10.63 2.95
C GLU A 4 11.23 10.20 1.57
N PHE A 5 12.15 9.67 0.76
CA PHE A 5 11.86 9.29 -0.63
C PHE A 5 12.21 7.83 -0.89
N VAL A 6 11.33 7.14 -1.61
CA VAL A 6 11.64 5.86 -2.24
C VAL A 6 12.18 6.14 -3.64
N THR A 7 13.36 5.59 -3.95
CA THR A 7 13.88 5.60 -5.32
C THR A 7 13.29 4.44 -6.09
N VAL A 8 12.53 4.77 -7.13
CA VAL A 8 11.83 3.83 -7.99
C VAL A 8 12.52 3.79 -9.34
N ASN A 9 13.06 2.65 -9.71
CA ASN A 9 13.70 2.45 -11.00
C ASN A 9 12.64 2.24 -12.10
N ALA A 10 12.63 3.11 -13.12
CA ALA A 10 11.87 2.93 -14.33
C ALA A 10 12.69 2.21 -15.42
N LYS A 11 12.02 1.73 -16.47
CA LYS A 11 12.72 1.30 -17.69
C LYS A 11 13.44 2.51 -18.31
N MET A 12 14.48 2.26 -19.12
CA MET A 12 15.27 3.28 -19.84
C MET A 12 16.25 4.13 -19.01
N ASN A 13 16.84 3.61 -17.93
CA ASN A 13 17.81 4.33 -17.07
C ASN A 13 17.27 5.58 -16.37
N PHE A 14 15.95 5.68 -16.19
CA PHE A 14 15.32 6.74 -15.41
C PHE A 14 14.98 6.22 -14.01
N ALA A 15 15.21 7.05 -13.00
CA ALA A 15 14.76 6.79 -11.64
C ALA A 15 13.86 7.95 -11.21
N PHE A 16 12.74 7.63 -10.59
CA PHE A 16 11.84 8.59 -9.96
C PHE A 16 11.98 8.49 -8.46
N LYS A 17 11.84 9.62 -7.77
CA LYS A 17 11.70 9.65 -6.32
C LYS A 17 10.23 9.85 -6.01
N VAL A 18 9.68 8.95 -5.21
CA VAL A 18 8.31 9.08 -4.71
C VAL A 18 8.41 9.43 -3.23
N ALA A 19 7.77 10.52 -2.83
CA ALA A 19 7.68 10.91 -1.43
C ALA A 19 6.90 9.86 -0.65
N LYS A 20 7.37 9.52 0.55
CA LYS A 20 6.68 8.62 1.47
C LYS A 20 5.25 9.05 1.71
N GLU A 21 5.05 10.34 1.92
CA GLU A 21 3.78 10.97 2.20
C GLU A 21 2.80 10.76 1.04
N ALA A 22 3.27 10.90 -0.21
CA ALA A 22 2.43 10.67 -1.39
C ALA A 22 1.96 9.21 -1.50
N ILE A 23 2.79 8.25 -1.09
CA ILE A 23 2.40 6.83 -1.05
C ILE A 23 1.32 6.61 0.02
N VAL A 24 1.55 7.14 1.23
CA VAL A 24 0.61 7.03 2.35
C VAL A 24 -0.74 7.66 1.99
N GLU A 25 -0.76 8.91 1.52
CA GLU A 25 -1.99 9.62 1.11
C GLU A 25 -2.76 8.86 0.02
N THR A 26 -2.06 8.27 -0.95
CA THR A 26 -2.68 7.47 -2.02
C THR A 26 -3.38 6.24 -1.46
N ILE A 27 -2.77 5.58 -0.47
CA ILE A 27 -3.34 4.40 0.16
C ILE A 27 -4.52 4.80 1.04
N GLU A 28 -4.38 5.84 1.88
CA GLU A 28 -5.47 6.35 2.73
C GLU A 28 -6.71 6.70 1.90
N LYS A 29 -6.51 7.45 0.82
CA LYS A 29 -7.60 7.79 -0.12
C LYS A 29 -8.25 6.54 -0.73
N THR A 30 -7.49 5.47 -0.94
CA THR A 30 -8.05 4.20 -1.44
C THR A 30 -8.92 3.52 -0.38
N PHE A 31 -8.57 3.62 0.90
CA PHE A 31 -9.42 3.15 1.99
C PHE A 31 -10.69 3.99 2.14
N ASP A 32 -10.61 5.31 1.95
CA ASP A 32 -11.79 6.19 1.97
C ASP A 32 -12.78 5.88 0.83
N GLU A 33 -12.29 5.39 -0.31
CA GLU A 33 -13.08 4.97 -1.46
C GLU A 33 -13.71 3.56 -1.30
N LEU A 34 -13.30 2.78 -0.29
CA LEU A 34 -13.76 1.41 -0.08
C LEU A 34 -14.88 1.34 0.97
N GLU A 35 -16.08 1.00 0.52
CA GLU A 35 -17.19 0.72 1.44
C GLU A 35 -16.93 -0.57 2.25
N GLY A 36 -17.18 -0.50 3.57
CA GLY A 36 -17.12 -1.67 4.45
C GLY A 36 -15.71 -2.07 4.91
N VAL A 37 -14.67 -1.31 4.56
CA VAL A 37 -13.30 -1.50 5.03
C VAL A 37 -12.81 -0.21 5.69
N VAL A 38 -12.18 -0.32 6.87
CA VAL A 38 -11.63 0.85 7.59
C VAL A 38 -10.23 0.56 8.11
N LEU A 39 -9.36 1.57 8.14
CA LEU A 39 -8.05 1.46 8.74
C LEU A 39 -8.16 1.25 10.26
N ALA A 40 -7.40 0.30 10.78
CA ALA A 40 -7.36 -0.06 12.20
C ALA A 40 -6.19 0.61 12.93
N ALA A 41 -5.17 1.03 12.19
CA ALA A 41 -4.01 1.75 12.68
C ALA A 41 -3.44 2.63 11.55
N PRO A 42 -2.59 3.63 11.88
CA PRO A 42 -1.85 4.38 10.87
C PRO A 42 -1.04 3.45 9.96
N ILE A 43 -0.94 3.81 8.68
CA ILE A 43 -0.13 3.09 7.71
C ILE A 43 1.34 3.28 8.06
N GLU A 44 2.07 2.18 8.16
CA GLU A 44 3.51 2.20 8.40
C GLU A 44 4.24 1.87 7.10
N LEU A 45 5.02 2.84 6.61
CA LEU A 45 5.90 2.68 5.45
C LEU A 45 7.35 2.77 5.91
N ILE A 46 8.09 1.68 5.70
CA ILE A 46 9.51 1.54 6.05
C ILE A 46 10.31 1.54 4.75
N ILE A 47 11.16 2.54 4.55
CA ILE A 47 11.98 2.66 3.34
C ILE A 47 13.32 1.98 3.56
N ASN A 48 13.68 1.01 2.71
CA ASN A 48 15.02 0.45 2.68
C ASN A 48 15.79 1.05 1.50
N ALA A 49 16.49 2.16 1.77
CA ALA A 49 17.22 2.92 0.76
C ALA A 49 18.28 2.07 0.03
N ASP A 50 18.98 1.19 0.75
CA ASP A 50 20.06 0.33 0.21
C ASP A 50 19.56 -0.68 -0.84
N ARG A 51 18.26 -1.02 -0.79
CA ARG A 51 17.64 -2.01 -1.68
C ARG A 51 16.65 -1.38 -2.66
N SER A 52 16.57 -0.05 -2.66
CA SER A 52 15.59 0.72 -3.43
C SER A 52 14.18 0.13 -3.31
N ASN A 53 13.76 -0.22 -2.10
CA ASN A 53 12.44 -0.79 -1.83
C ASN A 53 11.84 -0.25 -0.53
N PHE A 54 10.62 -0.69 -0.24
CA PHE A 54 9.93 -0.38 1.00
C PHE A 54 9.08 -1.55 1.45
N ASP A 55 8.83 -1.60 2.76
CA ASP A 55 7.85 -2.46 3.38
C ASP A 55 6.64 -1.59 3.78
N LEU A 56 5.45 -2.10 3.48
CA LEU A 56 4.19 -1.42 3.75
C LEU A 56 3.32 -2.31 4.64
N ASN A 57 3.08 -1.84 5.86
CA ASN A 57 2.24 -2.51 6.83
C ASN A 57 0.91 -1.78 6.95
N ILE A 58 -0.17 -2.49 6.65
CA ILE A 58 -1.53 -1.97 6.73
C ILE A 58 -2.34 -2.85 7.66
N LYS A 59 -2.94 -2.23 8.67
CA LYS A 59 -3.89 -2.86 9.58
C LYS A 59 -5.29 -2.35 9.28
N TYR A 60 -6.24 -3.24 9.06
CA TYR A 60 -7.60 -2.85 8.68
C TYR A 60 -8.67 -3.76 9.31
N LYS A 61 -9.91 -3.24 9.35
CA LYS A 61 -11.12 -3.95 9.76
C LYS A 61 -12.11 -4.01 8.60
N VAL A 62 -12.88 -5.09 8.55
CA VAL A 62 -13.97 -5.27 7.57
C VAL A 62 -15.29 -5.43 8.33
N ASN A 63 -16.31 -4.67 7.92
CA ASN A 63 -17.60 -4.58 8.60
C ASN A 63 -18.62 -5.63 8.15
N HIS A 64 -18.42 -6.30 7.00
CA HIS A 64 -19.34 -7.29 6.46
C HIS A 64 -18.65 -8.65 6.22
N LEU A 65 -19.14 -9.69 6.90
CA LEU A 65 -18.64 -11.06 6.84
C LEU A 65 -18.86 -11.73 5.46
N ASN A 66 -19.96 -11.38 4.80
CA ASN A 66 -20.29 -11.94 3.49
C ASN A 66 -19.24 -11.45 2.50
N ASN A 67 -18.40 -12.37 2.04
CA ASN A 67 -17.33 -12.13 1.07
C ASN A 67 -16.05 -11.45 1.61
N PHE A 68 -15.74 -11.55 2.92
CA PHE A 68 -14.47 -11.04 3.50
C PHE A 68 -13.22 -11.37 2.66
N VAL A 69 -13.11 -12.63 2.20
CA VAL A 69 -11.99 -13.09 1.37
C VAL A 69 -11.95 -12.37 0.03
N PHE A 70 -13.11 -12.13 -0.59
CA PHE A 70 -13.20 -11.45 -1.88
C PHE A 70 -12.92 -9.95 -1.74
N GLU A 71 -13.51 -9.27 -0.76
CA GLU A 71 -13.26 -7.84 -0.51
C GLU A 71 -11.80 -7.59 -0.11
N THR A 72 -11.21 -8.46 0.70
CA THR A 72 -9.78 -8.43 1.02
C THR A 72 -8.92 -8.58 -0.24
N LYS A 73 -9.20 -9.59 -1.08
CA LYS A 73 -8.45 -9.80 -2.34
C LYS A 73 -8.61 -8.63 -3.31
N LYS A 74 -9.80 -8.06 -3.41
CA LYS A 74 -10.11 -6.89 -4.25
C LYS A 74 -9.34 -5.67 -3.76
N MET A 75 -9.34 -5.40 -2.46
CA MET A 75 -8.57 -4.31 -1.84
C MET A 75 -7.07 -4.48 -2.10
N ILE A 76 -6.51 -5.67 -1.82
CA ILE A 76 -5.10 -5.98 -2.08
C ILE A 76 -4.76 -5.72 -3.55
N PHE A 77 -5.60 -6.21 -4.47
CA PHE A 77 -5.41 -5.98 -5.90
C PHE A 77 -5.44 -4.49 -6.27
N LEU A 78 -6.39 -3.71 -5.76
CA LEU A 78 -6.48 -2.27 -6.02
C LEU A 78 -5.25 -1.51 -5.49
N LEU A 79 -4.79 -1.86 -4.28
CA LEU A 79 -3.59 -1.28 -3.69
C LEU A 79 -2.34 -1.65 -4.48
N GLU A 80 -2.21 -2.91 -4.89
CA GLU A 80 -1.15 -3.35 -5.80
C GLU A 80 -1.17 -2.57 -7.10
N GLN A 81 -2.34 -2.40 -7.74
CA GLN A 81 -2.44 -1.63 -8.99
C GLN A 81 -2.04 -0.16 -8.81
N LYS A 82 -2.47 0.50 -7.73
CA LYS A 82 -2.10 1.91 -7.46
C LYS A 82 -0.62 2.04 -7.09
N ILE A 83 -0.06 1.11 -6.34
CA ILE A 83 1.38 1.10 -6.04
C ILE A 83 2.18 0.81 -7.32
N PHE A 84 1.74 -0.16 -8.12
CA PHE A 84 2.36 -0.52 -9.41
C PHE A 84 2.23 0.56 -10.47
N SER A 85 1.20 1.40 -10.45
CA SER A 85 1.12 2.55 -11.37
C SER A 85 2.14 3.64 -11.01
N LEU A 86 2.51 3.75 -9.72
CA LEU A 86 3.58 4.63 -9.26
C LEU A 86 4.98 4.07 -9.59
N ILE A 87 5.09 2.77 -9.87
CA ILE A 87 6.36 2.09 -10.11
C ILE A 87 6.36 1.33 -11.43
N ASN A 88 7.11 1.87 -12.40
CA ASN A 88 7.14 1.48 -13.83
C ASN A 88 7.45 -0.01 -14.16
N LYS A 89 7.65 -0.87 -13.16
CA LYS A 89 7.82 -2.32 -13.27
C LYS A 89 7.32 -2.97 -11.98
N LYS A 90 6.58 -4.09 -12.07
CA LYS A 90 6.25 -4.95 -10.93
C LYS A 90 7.57 -5.31 -10.21
N PRO A 91 7.84 -4.74 -9.02
CA PRO A 91 9.07 -5.01 -8.33
C PRO A 91 9.04 -6.43 -7.79
N SER A 92 10.15 -7.14 -7.92
CA SER A 92 10.35 -8.45 -7.28
C SER A 92 10.67 -8.32 -5.79
N ASN A 93 10.68 -7.08 -5.27
CA ASN A 93 11.26 -6.69 -3.98
C ASN A 93 10.37 -5.75 -3.15
N ILE A 94 9.09 -5.59 -3.49
CA ILE A 94 8.09 -5.01 -2.59
C ILE A 94 7.38 -6.15 -1.87
N ASN A 95 7.43 -6.13 -0.55
CA ASN A 95 6.63 -7.00 0.29
C ASN A 95 5.45 -6.20 0.83
N LEU A 96 4.24 -6.59 0.45
CA LEU A 96 3.02 -6.04 1.00
C LEU A 96 2.52 -7.00 2.07
N VAL A 97 2.48 -6.53 3.32
CA VAL A 97 1.97 -7.32 4.44
C VAL A 97 0.63 -6.73 4.86
N PHE A 98 -0.42 -7.51 4.64
CA PHE A 98 -1.79 -7.13 4.99
C PHE A 98 -2.21 -7.93 6.22
N ASP A 99 -2.52 -7.22 7.31
CA ASP A 99 -3.06 -7.82 8.52
C ASP A 99 -4.49 -7.30 8.74
N GLY A 100 -5.46 -8.18 8.56
CA GLY A 100 -6.88 -7.86 8.61
C GLY A 100 -7.57 -8.66 9.70
N ILE A 101 -8.35 -7.98 10.55
CA ILE A 101 -9.19 -8.62 11.55
C ILE A 101 -10.68 -8.42 11.19
N ILE A 102 -11.47 -9.47 11.38
CA ILE A 102 -12.93 -9.40 11.22
C ILE A 102 -13.48 -8.63 12.41
N ASN A 103 -14.28 -7.60 12.14
CA ASN A 103 -15.00 -6.88 13.19
C ASN A 103 -16.33 -7.62 13.41
N GLU A 104 -16.34 -8.62 14.28
CA GLU A 104 -17.59 -9.28 14.72
C GLU A 104 -18.41 -8.26 15.54
N ILE A 105 -19.48 -7.74 14.96
CA ILE A 105 -20.57 -7.08 15.68
C ILE A 105 -21.72 -8.08 15.79
#